data_AF-A0A2M8P7X6-F1
#
_entry.id   AF-A0A2M8P7X6-F1
#
_cell.length_a   1.000
_cell.length_b   1.000
_cell.length_c   1.000
_cell.angle_alpha   90.00
_cell.angle_beta   90.00
_cell.angle_gamma   90.00
#
_symmetry.space_group_name_H-M   'P 1'
#
loop_
_entity.id
_entity.type
_entity.pdbx_description
1 polymer ?
#
loop_
_entity_poly.entity_id
_entity_poly.type
_entity_poly.pdbx_seq_one_letter_code
_entity_poly.pdbx_strand_id
1 'polypeptide(L)'
;MAIHPSLQVNYDIEALRAEQFPVAEQVVYLNHAGISPLPRCAVQAMHEANERLMHNPSAAFSWFLERERQMRANAAQLINAASPDEIVGVQSTSLGLNLVAQALPWR
;
A
#
# COMPACT_ATOMS: atom_id res chain seq x y z
N MET A 1 -23.30 3.29 -21.85
CA MET A 1 -23.00 3.32 -20.40
C MET A 1 -23.31 1.94 -19.84
N ALA A 2 -22.33 1.03 -19.89
CA ALA A 2 -22.52 -0.33 -19.40
C ALA A 2 -22.42 -0.31 -17.86
N ILE A 3 -23.49 -0.71 -17.20
CA ILE A 3 -23.55 -0.84 -15.75
C ILE A 3 -22.70 -2.06 -15.41
N HIS A 4 -21.51 -1.86 -14.82
CA HIS A 4 -20.74 -2.96 -14.27
C HIS A 4 -21.60 -3.67 -13.21
N PRO A 5 -21.75 -5.00 -13.25
CA PRO A 5 -22.52 -5.73 -12.24
C PRO A 5 -21.89 -5.45 -10.88
N SER A 6 -22.71 -5.00 -9.92
CA SER A 6 -22.28 -4.80 -8.55
C SER A 6 -21.84 -6.13 -7.97
N LEU A 7 -20.52 -6.32 -7.81
CA LEU A 7 -19.96 -7.41 -7.03
C LEU A 7 -20.43 -7.24 -5.58
N GLN A 8 -21.42 -8.03 -5.16
CA GLN A 8 -21.74 -8.18 -3.75
C GLN A 8 -20.66 -9.04 -3.11
N VAL A 9 -19.62 -8.38 -2.59
CA VAL A 9 -18.62 -9.06 -1.76
C VAL A 9 -19.11 -8.99 -0.31
N ASN A 10 -19.41 -10.15 0.28
CA ASN A 10 -19.75 -10.25 1.69
C ASN A 10 -18.47 -10.50 2.49
N TYR A 11 -18.00 -9.49 3.22
CA TYR A 11 -16.82 -9.61 4.07
C TYR A 11 -17.24 -9.97 5.50
N ASP A 12 -16.61 -11.00 6.07
CA ASP A 12 -16.67 -11.22 7.52
C ASP A 12 -15.74 -10.23 8.22
N ILE A 13 -16.29 -9.06 8.54
CA ILE A 13 -15.54 -7.94 9.13
C ILE A 13 -15.03 -8.29 10.52
N GLU A 14 -15.77 -9.08 11.31
CA GLU A 14 -15.35 -9.46 12.66
C GLU A 14 -14.15 -10.40 12.61
N ALA A 15 -14.18 -11.40 11.73
CA ALA A 15 -13.04 -12.28 11.50
C ALA A 15 -11.81 -11.49 11.01
N LEU A 16 -11.98 -10.60 10.01
CA LEU A 16 -10.89 -9.77 9.50
C LEU A 16 -10.29 -8.86 10.57
N ARG A 17 -11.13 -8.25 11.41
CA ARG A 17 -10.70 -7.36 12.48
C ARG A 17 -9.87 -8.11 13.53
N ALA A 18 -10.34 -9.28 13.96
CA ALA A 18 -9.61 -10.13 14.91
C ALA A 18 -8.29 -10.65 14.34
N GLU A 19 -8.29 -11.09 13.09
CA GLU A 19 -7.10 -11.67 12.47
C GLU A 19 -6.05 -10.60 12.16
N GLN A 20 -6.44 -9.49 11.52
CA GLN A 20 -5.50 -8.54 10.92
C GLN A 20 -5.21 -7.34 11.81
N PHE A 21 -6.09 -6.94 12.73
CA PHE A 21 -5.97 -5.68 13.47
C PHE A 21 -6.02 -5.87 15.00
N PRO A 22 -4.95 -6.39 15.63
CA PRO A 22 -4.92 -6.65 17.09
C PRO A 22 -5.21 -5.44 17.97
N VAL A 23 -5.00 -4.21 17.50
CA VAL A 23 -5.39 -2.99 18.24
C VAL A 23 -6.88 -2.96 18.58
N ALA A 24 -7.72 -3.62 17.79
CA ALA A 24 -9.15 -3.66 17.97
C ALA A 24 -9.62 -4.54 19.15
N GLU A 25 -8.71 -5.33 19.75
CA GLU A 25 -8.95 -6.03 21.02
C GLU A 25 -8.74 -5.11 22.23
N GLN A 26 -7.98 -4.02 22.05
CA GLN A 26 -7.55 -3.15 23.14
C GLN A 26 -8.38 -1.87 23.23
N VAL A 27 -8.75 -1.31 22.07
CA VAL A 27 -9.45 -0.03 21.98
C VAL A 27 -10.45 0.02 20.83
N VAL A 28 -11.47 0.87 20.98
CA VAL A 28 -12.30 1.32 19.86
C VAL A 28 -11.53 2.41 19.11
N TYR A 29 -10.80 2.02 18.06
CA TYR A 29 -9.94 2.92 17.30
C TYR A 29 -10.74 3.77 16.30
N LEU A 30 -10.90 5.07 16.59
CA LEU A 30 -11.69 6.01 15.77
C LEU A 30 -10.85 7.06 15.04
N ASN A 31 -9.52 6.93 15.01
CA ASN A 31 -8.59 7.91 14.42
C ASN A 31 -8.04 7.50 13.03
N HIS A 32 -8.84 6.78 12.22
CA HIS A 32 -8.39 6.27 10.92
C HIS A 32 -7.99 7.37 9.92
N ALA A 33 -8.60 8.55 10.02
CA ALA A 33 -8.28 9.70 9.16
C ALA A 33 -6.90 10.31 9.47
N GLY A 34 -6.39 10.16 10.69
CA GLY A 34 -5.05 10.61 11.05
C GLY A 34 -3.99 9.59 10.67
N ILE A 35 -4.15 8.35 11.15
CA ILE A 35 -3.31 7.21 10.79
C ILE A 35 -4.11 5.93 10.99
N SER A 36 -4.00 4.98 10.07
CA SER A 36 -4.63 3.67 10.23
C SER A 36 -3.66 2.65 10.83
N PRO A 37 -4.12 1.74 11.71
CA PRO A 37 -3.31 0.63 12.17
C PRO A 37 -2.89 -0.24 10.98
N LEU A 38 -1.67 -0.76 11.00
CA LEU A 38 -1.21 -1.69 9.98
C LEU A 38 -1.83 -3.08 10.19
N PRO A 39 -2.34 -3.74 9.14
CA PRO A 39 -2.76 -5.12 9.24
C PRO A 39 -1.56 -6.05 9.44
N ARG A 40 -1.75 -7.20 10.09
CA ARG A 40 -0.69 -8.20 10.32
C ARG A 40 0.02 -8.60 9.04
N CYS A 41 -0.70 -8.79 7.93
CA CYS A 41 -0.10 -9.18 6.66
C CYS A 41 0.92 -8.15 6.14
N ALA A 42 0.65 -6.85 6.32
CA ALA A 42 1.60 -5.80 5.94
C ALA A 42 2.84 -5.82 6.84
N VAL A 43 2.64 -5.97 8.16
CA VAL A 43 3.74 -6.10 9.13
C VAL A 43 4.63 -7.30 8.80
N GLN A 44 4.04 -8.45 8.47
CA GLN A 44 4.77 -9.66 8.06
C GLN A 44 5.59 -9.43 6.78
N ALA A 45 5.03 -8.77 5.76
CA ALA A 45 5.76 -8.44 4.54
C ALA A 45 6.96 -7.50 4.81
N MET A 46 6.80 -6.54 5.71
CA MET A 46 7.90 -5.67 6.15
C MET A 46 8.98 -6.44 6.90
N HIS A 47 8.60 -7.39 7.77
CA HIS A 47 9.58 -8.27 8.41
C HIS A 47 10.34 -9.13 7.40
N GLU A 48 9.66 -9.75 6.44
CA GLU A 48 10.32 -10.54 5.39
C GLU A 48 11.35 -9.69 4.61
N ALA A 49 10.98 -8.47 4.23
CA ALA A 49 11.87 -7.53 3.56
C ALA A 49 13.14 -7.26 4.38
N ASN A 50 12.99 -6.99 5.68
CA ASN A 50 14.11 -6.72 6.58
C ASN A 50 14.99 -7.94 6.80
N GLU A 51 14.38 -9.12 7.00
CA GLU A 51 15.11 -10.39 7.16
C GLU A 51 15.97 -10.71 5.93
N ARG A 52 15.43 -10.52 4.72
CA ARG A 52 16.18 -10.70 3.48
C ARG A 52 17.38 -9.76 3.39
N LEU A 53 17.18 -8.49 3.72
CA LEU A 53 18.22 -7.47 3.68
C LEU A 53 19.32 -7.76 4.72
N MET A 54 18.94 -8.23 5.91
CA MET A 54 19.85 -8.60 6.99
C MET A 54 20.76 -9.78 6.59
N HIS A 55 20.21 -10.81 5.95
CA HIS A 55 20.95 -12.03 5.64
C HIS A 55 21.77 -11.95 4.35
N ASN A 56 21.22 -11.34 3.28
CA ASN A 56 21.92 -11.24 2.00
C ASN A 56 21.44 -10.01 1.20
N PRO A 57 22.02 -8.82 1.43
CA PRO A 57 21.54 -7.59 0.81
C PRO A 57 21.68 -7.60 -0.72
N SER A 58 22.72 -8.23 -1.26
CA SER A 58 22.93 -8.34 -2.72
C SER A 58 21.82 -9.14 -3.40
N ALA A 59 21.45 -10.29 -2.82
CA ALA A 59 20.34 -11.09 -3.35
C ALA A 59 18.97 -10.44 -3.08
N ALA A 60 18.82 -9.76 -1.94
CA ALA A 60 17.60 -9.05 -1.58
C ALA A 60 17.27 -7.94 -2.59
N PHE A 61 18.27 -7.29 -3.18
CA PHE A 61 18.05 -6.22 -4.17
C PHE A 61 17.18 -6.67 -5.35
N SER A 62 17.46 -7.82 -5.96
CA SER A 62 16.63 -8.36 -7.05
C SER A 62 15.19 -8.67 -6.60
N TRP A 63 15.01 -9.13 -5.36
CA TRP A 63 13.68 -9.34 -4.79
C TRP A 63 12.93 -8.02 -4.60
N PHE A 64 13.61 -6.97 -4.11
CA PHE A 64 13.02 -5.64 -3.96
C PHE A 64 12.58 -5.02 -5.28
N LEU A 65 13.41 -5.13 -6.33
CA LEU A 65 13.05 -4.65 -7.68
C LEU A 65 11.78 -5.34 -8.20
N GLU A 66 11.64 -6.63 -7.95
CA GLU A 66 10.44 -7.35 -8.37
C GLU A 66 9.21 -6.99 -7.53
N ARG A 67 9.36 -6.80 -6.21
CA ARG A 67 8.26 -6.30 -5.36
C ARG A 67 7.83 -4.89 -5.74
N GLU A 68 8.78 -4.04 -6.12
CA GLU A 68 8.52 -2.68 -6.57
C GLU A 68 7.70 -2.67 -7.87
N ARG A 69 8.09 -3.49 -8.85
CA ARG A 69 7.35 -3.68 -10.10
C ARG A 69 5.90 -4.13 -9.85
N GLN A 70 5.72 -5.10 -8.95
CA GLN A 70 4.40 -5.61 -8.60
C GLN A 70 3.56 -4.57 -7.85
N MET A 71 4.19 -3.80 -6.96
CA MET A 71 3.52 -2.70 -6.25
C MET A 71 2.99 -1.66 -7.24
N ARG A 72 3.79 -1.25 -8.23
CA ARG A 72 3.33 -0.31 -9.27
C ARG A 72 2.17 -0.88 -10.09
N ALA A 73 2.23 -2.15 -10.48
CA ALA A 73 1.16 -2.80 -11.23
C ALA A 73 -0.16 -2.85 -10.44
N ASN A 74 -0.10 -3.28 -9.17
CA ASN A 74 -1.27 -3.35 -8.31
C ASN A 74 -1.86 -1.96 -8.03
N ALA A 75 -1.00 -0.95 -7.79
CA ALA A 75 -1.43 0.42 -7.56
C ALA A 75 -2.08 1.02 -8.82
N ALA A 76 -1.52 0.79 -10.00
CA ALA A 76 -2.10 1.23 -11.27
C ALA A 76 -3.49 0.63 -11.48
N GLN A 77 -3.67 -0.66 -11.20
CA GLN A 77 -4.98 -1.31 -11.25
C GLN A 77 -5.95 -0.72 -10.23
N LEU A 78 -5.50 -0.47 -8.99
CA LEU A 78 -6.34 0.05 -7.91
C LEU A 78 -6.94 1.42 -8.24
N ILE A 79 -6.15 2.31 -8.86
CA ILE A 79 -6.58 3.67 -9.21
C ILE A 79 -6.97 3.84 -10.68
N ASN A 80 -6.98 2.75 -11.45
CA ASN A 80 -7.24 2.74 -12.90
C ASN A 80 -6.32 3.70 -13.69
N ALA A 81 -5.02 3.67 -13.39
CA ALA A 81 -4.00 4.35 -14.19
C ALA A 81 -3.77 3.64 -15.54
N ALA A 82 -3.27 4.36 -16.54
CA ALA A 82 -3.07 3.81 -17.88
C ALA A 82 -1.84 2.88 -17.95
N SER A 83 -0.82 3.13 -17.12
CA SER A 83 0.39 2.30 -17.03
C SER A 83 0.97 2.27 -15.61
N PRO A 84 1.59 1.15 -15.17
CA PRO A 84 2.43 1.13 -13.97
C PRO A 84 3.57 2.17 -13.97
N ASP A 85 4.01 2.60 -15.16
CA ASP A 85 5.07 3.63 -15.30
C ASP A 85 4.62 5.01 -14.81
N GLU A 86 3.31 5.24 -14.68
CA GLU A 86 2.75 6.48 -14.12
C GLU A 86 2.75 6.49 -12.57
N ILE A 87 3.03 5.35 -11.94
CA ILE A 87 2.99 5.21 -10.47
C ILE A 87 4.37 5.44 -9.89
N VAL A 88 4.56 6.50 -9.09
CA VAL A 88 5.82 6.75 -8.37
C VAL A 88 5.62 6.64 -6.86
N GLY A 89 6.40 5.77 -6.21
CA GLY A 89 6.39 5.63 -4.75
C GLY A 89 7.00 6.84 -4.05
N VAL A 90 6.26 7.46 -3.14
CA VAL A 90 6.70 8.60 -2.31
C VAL A 90 6.36 8.37 -0.85
N GLN A 91 7.06 9.04 0.06
CA GLN A 91 6.95 8.82 1.50
C GLN A 91 5.64 9.36 2.12
N SER A 92 5.02 10.36 1.50
CA SER A 92 3.78 10.96 2.00
C SER A 92 3.05 11.74 0.89
N THR A 93 1.76 12.00 1.08
CA THR A 93 0.96 12.87 0.21
C THR A 93 1.55 14.27 0.12
N SER A 94 1.98 14.84 1.25
CA SER A 94 2.59 16.17 1.28
C SER A 94 3.86 16.24 0.43
N LEU A 95 4.73 15.24 0.51
CA LEU A 95 5.93 15.19 -0.35
C LEU A 95 5.54 15.06 -1.83
N GLY A 96 4.59 14.19 -2.16
CA GLY A 96 4.11 14.02 -3.54
C GLY A 96 3.58 15.33 -4.15
N LEU A 97 2.75 16.07 -3.42
CA LEU A 97 2.23 17.35 -3.87
C LEU A 97 3.33 18.40 -4.07
N ASN A 98 4.33 18.44 -3.17
CA ASN A 98 5.46 19.33 -3.31
C ASN A 98 6.32 18.99 -4.54
N LEU A 99 6.56 17.70 -4.81
CA LEU A 99 7.31 17.28 -6.00
C LEU A 99 6.61 17.75 -7.30
N VAL A 100 5.29 17.60 -7.37
CA VAL A 100 4.50 18.09 -8.52
C VAL A 100 4.61 19.61 -8.64
N ALA A 101 4.39 20.34 -7.54
CA ALA A 101 4.45 21.80 -7.54
C ALA A 101 5.81 22.33 -8.03
N GLN A 102 6.92 21.68 -7.66
CA GLN A 102 8.27 22.07 -8.06
C GLN A 102 8.63 21.64 -9.49
N ALA A 103 8.01 20.58 -10.01
CA ALA A 103 8.28 20.07 -11.35
C ALA A 103 7.45 20.76 -12.45
N LEU A 104 6.33 21.37 -12.08
CA LEU A 104 5.50 22.10 -13.03
C LEU A 104 6.18 23.42 -13.44
N PRO A 105 6.33 23.70 -14.74
CA PRO A 105 6.85 24.98 -15.20
C PRO A 105 5.78 26.06 -14.99
N TRP A 106 5.71 26.58 -13.76
CA TRP A 106 4.78 27.64 -13.39
C TRP A 106 5.20 28.98 -14.01
N ARG A 107 4.21 29.77 -14.43
CA ARG A 107 4.37 31.14 -14.95
C ARG A 107 3.52 32.09 -14.13
#